data_AF-A0A936JG31-F1
#
_entry.id   AF-A0A936JG31-F1
#
_cell.length_a   1.000
_cell.length_b   1.000
_cell.length_c   1.000
_cell.angle_alpha   90.00
_cell.angle_beta   90.00
_cell.angle_gamma   90.00
#
_symmetry.space_group_name_H-M   'P 1'
#
loop_
_entity.id
_entity.type
_entity.pdbx_description
1 polymer ?
#
loop_
_entity_poly.entity_id
_entity_poly.type
_entity_poly.pdbx_seq_one_letter_code
_entity_poly.pdbx_strand_id
1 'polypeptide(L)'
;MIKYLIAYFLLQNVCVLPAQTDPVDTKATYVIANGGLNIRSGPSVKSKIIAKIPFGTTIKYISDKSFGIDSNLISLYDIPEKESIKGNWVKVQYKKSKGYVLDLHLYYPPNNENRLKEKYNSNFVLLYPGCGCNIENLYNPSSWEWFGYFKLKDGKFKIEKINVSYYRTRIYTCDLLISASKSDDLAFIIGSKTGRLSKSEVVYGNNLLLQRHNSDKPLEKSDLENASIEMLGNKEKTNGNPINCI
;
A
#
# COMPACT_ATOMS: atom_id res chain seq x y z
N MET A 1 18.22 6.64 -64.27
CA MET A 1 18.68 6.09 -62.98
C MET A 1 17.92 6.64 -61.77
N ILE A 2 16.68 7.16 -61.93
CA ILE A 2 15.88 7.78 -60.83
C ILE A 2 14.42 7.31 -60.92
N LYS A 3 14.20 6.03 -61.27
CA LYS A 3 12.86 5.41 -61.24
C LYS A 3 12.77 4.16 -60.36
N TYR A 4 13.91 3.65 -59.89
CA TYR A 4 13.97 2.48 -59.01
C TYR A 4 14.19 2.82 -57.53
N LEU A 5 14.43 4.10 -57.19
CA LEU A 5 14.67 4.51 -55.78
C LEU A 5 13.38 4.75 -54.98
N ILE A 6 12.22 4.91 -55.62
CA ILE A 6 10.95 5.18 -54.93
C ILE A 6 10.28 3.86 -54.47
N ALA A 7 10.66 2.71 -55.05
CA ALA A 7 10.08 1.41 -54.68
C ALA A 7 10.72 0.77 -53.44
N TYR A 8 11.89 1.23 -52.97
CA TYR A 8 12.56 0.65 -51.80
C TYR A 8 12.07 1.21 -50.46
N PHE A 9 11.27 2.29 -50.48
CA PHE A 9 10.78 2.93 -49.25
C PHE A 9 9.43 2.39 -48.74
N LEU A 10 8.80 1.44 -49.45
CA LEU A 10 7.49 0.87 -49.08
C LEU A 10 7.56 -0.50 -48.38
N LEU A 11 8.77 -1.02 -48.10
CA LEU A 11 8.97 -2.32 -47.45
C LEU A 11 9.50 -2.24 -46.01
N GLN A 12 9.47 -1.06 -45.38
CA GLN A 12 9.54 -0.99 -43.92
C GLN A 12 8.14 -1.28 -43.36
N ASN A 13 7.70 -2.53 -43.55
CA ASN A 13 6.76 -3.17 -42.64
C ASN A 13 7.39 -3.08 -41.26
N VAL A 14 7.04 -2.03 -40.51
CA VAL A 14 7.28 -1.97 -39.08
C VAL A 14 6.50 -3.15 -38.51
N CYS A 15 7.23 -4.24 -38.27
CA CYS A 15 6.75 -5.32 -37.43
C CYS A 15 6.57 -4.69 -36.04
N VAL A 16 5.42 -4.07 -35.81
CA VAL A 16 4.94 -3.76 -34.48
C VAL A 16 4.64 -5.11 -33.88
N LEU A 17 5.67 -5.76 -33.34
CA LEU A 17 5.47 -6.87 -32.42
C LEU A 17 4.50 -6.31 -31.38
N PRO A 18 3.26 -6.83 -31.25
CA PRO A 18 2.41 -6.43 -30.16
C PRO A 18 3.23 -6.70 -28.89
N ALA A 19 3.56 -5.63 -28.17
CA ALA A 19 4.25 -5.75 -26.89
C ALA A 19 3.47 -6.78 -26.09
N GLN A 20 4.14 -7.89 -25.73
CA GLN A 20 3.54 -8.93 -24.92
C GLN A 20 3.11 -8.26 -23.62
N THR A 21 1.81 -8.00 -23.50
CA THR A 21 1.23 -7.51 -22.28
C THR A 21 1.03 -8.73 -21.42
N ASP A 22 1.76 -8.82 -20.32
CA ASP A 22 1.53 -9.86 -19.34
C ASP A 22 0.04 -9.84 -18.95
N PRO A 23 -0.61 -11.02 -18.87
CA PRO A 23 -2.00 -11.09 -18.47
C PRO A 23 -2.17 -10.42 -17.10
N VAL A 24 -3.19 -9.58 -17.00
CA VAL A 24 -3.53 -8.89 -15.77
C VAL A 24 -4.05 -9.92 -14.77
N ASP A 25 -3.59 -9.82 -13.52
CA ASP A 25 -4.19 -10.60 -12.44
C ASP A 25 -5.58 -10.06 -12.12
N THR A 26 -6.60 -10.77 -12.60
CA THR A 26 -8.01 -10.42 -12.46
C THR A 26 -8.63 -10.87 -11.13
N LYS A 27 -7.85 -11.52 -10.24
CA LYS A 27 -8.33 -11.90 -8.90
C LYS A 27 -8.34 -10.72 -7.94
N ALA A 28 -7.46 -9.74 -8.13
CA ALA A 28 -7.43 -8.52 -7.34
C ALA A 28 -8.58 -7.57 -7.72
N THR A 29 -9.69 -7.67 -7.02
CA THR A 29 -10.94 -6.97 -7.35
C THR A 29 -11.34 -5.96 -6.29
N TYR A 30 -10.63 -5.89 -5.16
CA TYR A 30 -10.99 -5.08 -4.00
C TYR A 30 -10.27 -3.74 -4.00
N VAL A 31 -11.00 -2.63 -3.91
CA VAL A 31 -10.41 -1.28 -3.98
C VAL A 31 -9.70 -0.91 -2.68
N ILE A 32 -8.41 -0.59 -2.77
CA ILE A 32 -7.56 -0.18 -1.65
C ILE A 32 -7.07 1.28 -1.72
N ALA A 33 -7.50 2.05 -2.73
CA ALA A 33 -7.15 3.46 -2.87
C ALA A 33 -7.74 4.31 -1.73
N ASN A 34 -6.89 5.11 -1.07
CA ASN A 34 -7.32 6.10 -0.08
C ASN A 34 -8.33 7.08 -0.71
N GLY A 35 -9.48 7.24 -0.05
CA GLY A 35 -10.57 8.07 -0.53
C GLY A 35 -11.32 7.51 -1.75
N GLY A 36 -10.99 6.30 -2.23
CA GLY A 36 -11.62 5.62 -3.36
C GLY A 36 -10.88 5.74 -4.70
N LEU A 37 -11.27 4.90 -5.66
CA LEU A 37 -10.62 4.75 -6.97
C LEU A 37 -11.46 5.38 -8.09
N ASN A 38 -10.85 6.26 -8.88
CA ASN A 38 -11.51 6.92 -9.99
C ASN A 38 -11.57 6.00 -11.22
N ILE A 39 -12.76 5.83 -11.80
CA ILE A 39 -12.96 5.24 -13.13
C ILE A 39 -12.80 6.36 -14.16
N ARG A 40 -11.97 6.11 -15.16
CA ARG A 40 -11.67 7.08 -16.22
C ARG A 40 -12.19 6.62 -17.57
N SER A 41 -12.45 7.58 -18.46
CA SER A 41 -12.91 7.33 -19.83
C SER A 41 -11.83 6.67 -20.71
N GLY A 42 -10.55 6.81 -20.34
CA GLY A 42 -9.41 6.22 -21.03
C GLY A 42 -8.31 5.78 -20.05
N PRO A 43 -7.34 4.97 -20.50
CA PRO A 43 -6.28 4.39 -19.69
C PRO A 43 -5.15 5.41 -19.42
N SER A 44 -5.49 6.52 -18.74
CA SER A 44 -4.52 7.55 -18.37
C SER A 44 -5.03 8.40 -17.23
N VAL A 45 -4.13 8.85 -16.35
CA VAL A 45 -4.44 9.81 -15.28
C VAL A 45 -4.95 11.16 -15.81
N LYS A 46 -4.71 11.48 -17.09
CA LYS A 46 -5.20 12.69 -17.76
C LYS A 46 -6.61 12.55 -18.34
N SER A 47 -7.12 11.32 -18.48
CA SER A 47 -8.47 11.08 -19.01
C SER A 47 -9.56 11.50 -18.02
N LYS A 48 -10.73 11.88 -18.54
CA LYS A 48 -11.88 12.33 -17.75
C LYS A 48 -12.31 11.28 -16.71
N ILE A 49 -12.54 11.70 -15.47
CA ILE A 49 -13.16 10.87 -14.44
C ILE A 49 -14.65 10.76 -14.75
N ILE A 50 -15.17 9.53 -14.82
CA ILE A 50 -16.57 9.23 -15.15
C ILE A 50 -17.33 8.58 -13.99
N ALA A 51 -16.60 8.05 -13.00
CA ALA A 51 -17.18 7.55 -11.76
C ALA A 51 -16.10 7.44 -10.68
N LYS A 52 -16.52 7.21 -9.43
CA LYS A 52 -15.64 6.92 -8.31
C LYS A 52 -16.12 5.68 -7.56
N ILE A 53 -15.20 4.77 -7.28
CA ILE A 53 -15.44 3.54 -6.54
C ILE A 53 -14.97 3.76 -5.11
N PRO A 54 -15.80 3.58 -4.08
CA PRO A 54 -15.36 3.71 -2.69
C PRO A 54 -14.27 2.69 -2.32
N PHE A 55 -13.46 3.03 -1.32
CA PHE A 55 -12.58 2.05 -0.68
C PHE A 55 -13.38 0.84 -0.19
N GLY A 56 -12.78 -0.35 -0.26
CA GLY A 56 -13.35 -1.59 0.24
C GLY A 56 -14.50 -2.14 -0.60
N THR A 57 -14.64 -1.65 -1.83
CA THR A 57 -15.65 -2.15 -2.77
C THR A 57 -15.00 -3.07 -3.80
N THR A 58 -15.75 -4.10 -4.21
CA THR A 58 -15.32 -5.03 -5.27
C THR A 58 -15.74 -4.54 -6.66
N ILE A 59 -14.87 -4.71 -7.65
CA ILE A 59 -15.14 -4.44 -9.08
C ILE A 59 -15.26 -5.73 -9.89
N LYS A 60 -15.74 -5.60 -11.14
CA LYS A 60 -15.68 -6.68 -12.13
C LYS A 60 -14.74 -6.29 -13.27
N TYR A 61 -13.79 -7.16 -13.60
CA TYR A 61 -12.98 -7.02 -14.82
C TYR A 61 -13.84 -7.24 -16.06
N ILE A 62 -13.67 -6.39 -17.08
CA ILE A 62 -14.25 -6.56 -18.41
C ILE A 62 -13.25 -7.23 -19.35
N SER A 63 -11.96 -7.10 -19.08
CA SER A 63 -10.87 -7.71 -19.83
C SER A 63 -9.70 -8.01 -18.89
N ASP A 64 -8.95 -9.05 -19.22
CA ASP A 64 -7.69 -9.50 -18.62
C ASP A 64 -6.44 -8.87 -19.26
N LYS A 65 -6.64 -7.89 -20.16
CA LYS A 65 -5.56 -7.20 -20.86
C LYS A 65 -5.18 -5.90 -20.16
N SER A 66 -3.90 -5.59 -20.20
CA SER A 66 -3.38 -4.26 -19.88
C SER A 66 -3.63 -3.30 -21.05
N PHE A 67 -4.10 -2.09 -20.75
CA PHE A 67 -4.33 -1.01 -21.72
C PHE A 67 -3.27 0.10 -21.62
N GLY A 68 -2.12 -0.22 -21.02
CA GLY A 68 -1.03 0.72 -20.75
C GLY A 68 -0.57 0.61 -19.31
N ILE A 69 0.59 1.20 -19.03
CA ILE A 69 1.19 1.23 -17.70
C ILE A 69 1.34 2.68 -17.28
N ASP A 70 0.94 2.99 -16.05
CA ASP A 70 1.28 4.23 -15.36
C ASP A 70 2.02 3.90 -14.07
N SER A 71 2.66 4.91 -13.48
CA SER A 71 3.39 4.75 -12.23
C SER A 71 3.02 5.81 -11.19
N ASN A 72 3.17 5.45 -9.93
CA ASN A 72 3.11 6.36 -8.80
C ASN A 72 4.49 6.42 -8.13
N LEU A 73 4.91 7.64 -7.76
CA LEU A 73 6.07 7.83 -6.90
C LEU A 73 5.65 7.69 -5.44
N ILE A 74 6.34 6.83 -4.72
CA ILE A 74 6.05 6.51 -3.33
C ILE A 74 7.32 6.63 -2.48
N SER A 75 7.16 6.97 -1.21
CA SER A 75 8.25 6.86 -0.25
C SER A 75 8.18 5.48 0.40
N LEU A 76 9.28 4.74 0.35
CA LEU A 76 9.43 3.45 1.01
C LEU A 76 10.15 3.61 2.36
N TYR A 77 9.85 2.70 3.28
CA TYR A 77 10.58 2.61 4.54
C TYR A 77 12.04 2.21 4.26
N ASP A 78 12.99 2.86 4.92
CA ASP A 78 14.45 2.67 4.77
C ASP A 78 15.02 2.99 3.36
N ILE A 79 14.26 3.64 2.47
CA ILE A 79 14.76 4.14 1.20
C ILE A 79 14.56 5.66 1.14
N PRO A 80 15.64 6.46 1.08
CA PRO A 80 15.54 7.91 1.08
C PRO A 80 14.98 8.45 -0.24
N GLU A 81 15.21 7.76 -1.36
CA GLU A 81 14.61 8.11 -2.64
C GLU A 81 13.16 7.61 -2.79
N LYS A 82 12.38 8.36 -3.58
CA LYS A 82 11.05 7.89 -3.97
C LYS A 82 11.17 6.81 -5.02
N GLU A 83 10.45 5.71 -4.80
CA GLU A 83 10.37 4.62 -5.75
C GLU A 83 9.18 4.77 -6.70
N SER A 84 9.36 4.28 -7.92
CA SER A 84 8.30 4.24 -8.93
C SER A 84 7.63 2.88 -8.93
N ILE A 85 6.43 2.80 -8.36
CA ILE A 85 5.58 1.61 -8.47
C ILE A 85 4.72 1.70 -9.73
N LYS A 86 4.69 0.61 -10.50
CA LYS A 86 3.97 0.53 -11.77
C LYS A 86 2.66 -0.22 -11.60
N GLY A 87 1.63 0.19 -12.32
CA GLY A 87 0.36 -0.53 -12.42
C GLY A 87 -0.17 -0.51 -13.84
N ASN A 88 -0.99 -1.51 -14.16
CA ASN A 88 -1.67 -1.62 -15.44
C ASN A 88 -2.97 -0.85 -15.42
N TRP A 89 -3.27 -0.18 -16.53
CA TRP A 89 -4.62 0.28 -16.81
C TRP A 89 -5.48 -0.90 -17.22
N VAL A 90 -6.54 -1.12 -16.47
CA VAL A 90 -7.45 -2.26 -16.64
C VAL A 90 -8.87 -1.77 -16.86
N LYS A 91 -9.61 -2.47 -17.73
CA LYS A 91 -10.98 -2.12 -18.03
C LYS A 91 -11.93 -2.84 -17.07
N VAL A 92 -12.71 -2.09 -16.32
CA VAL A 92 -13.56 -2.61 -15.24
C VAL A 92 -14.98 -2.06 -15.34
N GLN A 93 -15.88 -2.75 -14.64
CA GLN A 93 -17.24 -2.32 -14.37
C GLN A 93 -17.45 -2.17 -12.87
N TYR A 94 -18.08 -1.06 -12.48
CA TYR A 94 -18.65 -0.86 -11.15
C TYR A 94 -20.04 -0.25 -11.30
N LYS A 95 -21.06 -0.95 -10.80
CA LYS A 95 -22.47 -0.63 -11.05
C LYS A 95 -22.71 -0.48 -12.56
N LYS A 96 -23.25 0.66 -13.00
CA LYS A 96 -23.51 0.97 -14.42
C LYS A 96 -22.30 1.61 -15.13
N SER A 97 -21.27 2.00 -14.40
CA SER A 97 -20.10 2.67 -14.96
C SER A 97 -19.08 1.65 -15.47
N LYS A 98 -18.61 1.86 -16.71
CA LYS A 98 -17.58 1.06 -17.36
C LYS A 98 -16.46 1.99 -17.80
N GLY A 99 -15.21 1.63 -17.51
CA GLY A 99 -14.06 2.45 -17.88
C GLY A 99 -12.76 1.85 -17.38
N TYR A 100 -11.76 2.69 -17.22
CA TYR A 100 -10.39 2.28 -16.92
C TYR A 100 -10.00 2.69 -15.50
N VAL A 101 -9.30 1.81 -14.80
CA VAL A 101 -8.69 2.08 -13.49
C VAL A 101 -7.25 1.56 -13.48
N LEU A 102 -6.44 2.06 -12.56
CA LEU A 102 -5.07 1.60 -12.37
C LEU A 102 -5.06 0.47 -11.32
N ASP A 103 -4.56 -0.71 -11.70
CA ASP A 103 -4.69 -1.94 -10.91
C ASP A 103 -3.78 -2.03 -9.68
N LEU A 104 -2.82 -1.11 -9.52
CA LEU A 104 -2.03 -0.95 -8.30
C LEU A 104 -2.90 -0.51 -7.11
N HIS A 105 -4.14 -0.07 -7.37
CA HIS A 105 -5.13 0.27 -6.36
C HIS A 105 -6.19 -0.82 -6.14
N LEU A 106 -5.97 -1.98 -6.74
CA LEU A 106 -6.80 -3.17 -6.56
C LEU A 106 -5.98 -4.23 -5.82
N TYR A 107 -6.61 -4.90 -4.88
CA TYR A 107 -6.03 -5.99 -4.12
C TYR A 107 -6.95 -7.20 -4.10
N TYR A 108 -6.45 -8.33 -3.61
CA TYR A 108 -7.29 -9.49 -3.37
C TYR A 108 -8.39 -9.14 -2.36
N PRO A 109 -9.61 -9.67 -2.52
CA PRO A 109 -10.64 -9.49 -1.51
C PRO A 109 -10.23 -10.19 -0.20
N PRO A 110 -10.52 -9.62 0.97
CA PRO A 110 -10.24 -10.28 2.25
C PRO A 110 -11.02 -11.59 2.32
N ASN A 111 -10.35 -12.66 2.74
CA ASN A 111 -11.04 -13.88 3.11
C ASN A 111 -11.88 -13.58 4.36
N ASN A 112 -13.15 -14.00 4.39
CA ASN A 112 -14.08 -13.75 5.50
C ASN A 112 -13.71 -14.45 6.82
N GLU A 113 -12.50 -14.99 6.93
CA GLU A 113 -12.00 -15.59 8.16
C GLU A 113 -11.68 -14.47 9.16
N ASN A 114 -12.70 -14.09 9.94
CA ASN A 114 -12.60 -13.19 11.09
C ASN A 114 -11.73 -13.82 12.19
N ARG A 115 -10.42 -13.97 11.99
CA ARG A 115 -9.62 -14.73 12.96
C ARG A 115 -9.37 -14.00 14.26
N LEU A 116 -9.47 -12.66 14.36
CA LEU A 116 -9.04 -11.99 15.59
C LEU A 116 -9.79 -10.70 16.01
N LYS A 117 -10.88 -10.28 15.33
CA LYS A 117 -11.53 -8.97 15.62
C LYS A 117 -12.12 -8.83 17.02
N GLU A 118 -12.49 -9.93 17.68
CA GLU A 118 -13.17 -9.89 18.98
C GLU A 118 -12.21 -9.63 20.16
N LYS A 119 -10.90 -9.82 19.99
CA LYS A 119 -9.91 -9.67 21.08
C LYS A 119 -9.22 -8.31 21.15
N TYR A 120 -9.42 -7.42 20.18
CA TYR A 120 -8.66 -6.18 20.08
C TYR A 120 -9.50 -4.93 20.26
N ASN A 121 -8.86 -3.86 20.74
CA ASN A 121 -9.49 -2.55 20.83
C ASN A 121 -9.71 -2.00 19.42
N SER A 122 -10.94 -2.06 18.95
CA SER A 122 -11.32 -1.60 17.60
C SER A 122 -11.25 -0.07 17.42
N ASN A 123 -10.83 0.69 18.43
CA ASN A 123 -10.58 2.13 18.33
C ASN A 123 -9.14 2.47 17.91
N PHE A 124 -8.23 1.49 17.90
CA PHE A 124 -6.85 1.69 17.47
C PHE A 124 -6.41 0.65 16.44
N VAL A 125 -5.45 1.04 15.61
CA VAL A 125 -4.78 0.20 14.62
C VAL A 125 -3.29 0.46 14.70
N LEU A 126 -2.48 -0.60 14.61
CA LEU A 126 -1.03 -0.51 14.45
C LEU A 126 -0.66 -1.01 13.06
N LEU A 127 0.13 -0.23 12.32
CA LEU A 127 0.69 -0.61 11.03
C LEU A 127 2.21 -0.37 11.04
N TYR A 128 2.93 -1.18 10.28
CA TYR A 128 4.33 -0.95 9.95
C TYR A 128 4.42 -0.50 8.48
N PRO A 129 5.18 0.57 8.17
CA PRO A 129 5.37 1.00 6.80
C PRO A 129 6.17 -0.05 6.02
N GLY A 130 6.02 -0.08 4.70
CA GLY A 130 6.67 -1.06 3.84
C GLY A 130 5.79 -2.27 3.57
N CYS A 131 6.40 -3.45 3.57
CA CYS A 131 5.76 -4.68 3.09
C CYS A 131 4.76 -5.23 4.11
N GLY A 132 3.47 -5.28 3.73
CA GLY A 132 2.44 -5.96 4.49
C GLY A 132 2.12 -7.33 3.88
N CYS A 133 2.42 -8.42 4.58
CA CYS A 133 2.05 -9.76 4.10
C CYS A 133 0.60 -10.16 4.46
N ASN A 134 -0.16 -9.36 5.23
CA ASN A 134 -1.49 -9.74 5.70
C ASN A 134 -2.58 -8.75 5.26
N ILE A 135 -3.57 -9.27 4.52
CA ILE A 135 -4.76 -8.55 4.06
C ILE A 135 -5.61 -7.99 5.20
N GLU A 136 -5.50 -8.55 6.41
CA GLU A 136 -6.13 -8.06 7.64
C GLU A 136 -5.65 -6.64 8.02
N ASN A 137 -4.56 -6.16 7.43
CA ASN A 137 -4.03 -4.81 7.64
C ASN A 137 -4.65 -3.73 6.72
N LEU A 138 -5.68 -4.07 5.95
CA LEU A 138 -6.41 -3.10 5.13
C LEU A 138 -7.52 -2.41 5.94
N TYR A 139 -7.20 -1.21 6.42
CA TYR A 139 -8.14 -0.32 7.08
C TYR A 139 -8.49 0.82 6.14
N ASN A 140 -9.76 1.23 6.05
CA ASN A 140 -10.13 2.39 5.23
C ASN A 140 -9.40 3.64 5.76
N PRO A 141 -8.41 4.23 5.04
CA PRO A 141 -7.60 5.29 5.61
C PRO A 141 -8.42 6.52 6.02
N SER A 142 -9.53 6.77 5.36
CA SER A 142 -10.40 7.92 5.67
C SER A 142 -11.27 7.72 6.92
N SER A 143 -11.27 6.53 7.52
CA SER A 143 -12.03 6.22 8.75
C SER A 143 -11.22 6.38 10.04
N TRP A 144 -9.97 6.82 9.93
CA TRP A 144 -9.04 6.93 11.07
C TRP A 144 -8.25 8.23 10.97
N GLU A 145 -7.90 8.79 12.13
CA GLU A 145 -6.78 9.73 12.20
C GLU A 145 -5.48 8.95 12.34
N TRP A 146 -4.50 9.20 11.46
CA TRP A 146 -3.24 8.47 11.44
C TRP A 146 -2.09 9.30 11.98
N PHE A 147 -1.26 8.64 12.79
CA PHE A 147 -0.11 9.23 13.44
C PHE A 147 1.12 8.37 13.19
N GLY A 148 2.19 8.98 12.68
CA GLY A 148 3.50 8.34 12.55
C GLY A 148 4.33 8.57 13.80
N TYR A 149 5.05 7.53 14.22
CA TYR A 149 6.03 7.58 15.30
C TYR A 149 7.43 7.54 14.69
N PHE A 150 8.12 8.68 14.76
CA PHE A 150 9.40 8.91 14.11
C PHE A 150 10.52 8.81 15.14
N LYS A 151 11.53 7.99 14.88
CA LYS A 151 12.69 7.81 15.76
C LYS A 151 13.43 9.14 15.89
N LEU A 152 13.78 9.49 17.12
CA LEU A 152 14.70 10.56 17.47
C LEU A 152 15.98 9.94 18.04
N LYS A 153 16.96 10.80 18.34
CA LYS A 153 18.12 10.39 19.14
C LYS A 153 17.66 9.92 20.53
N ASP A 154 18.45 9.05 21.13
CA ASP A 154 18.26 8.54 22.50
C ASP A 154 16.95 7.75 22.68
N GLY A 155 16.54 7.02 21.63
CA GLY A 155 15.37 6.12 21.63
C GLY A 155 14.01 6.81 21.53
N LYS A 156 13.95 8.13 21.73
CA LYS A 156 12.70 8.89 21.81
C LYS A 156 11.95 8.89 20.47
N PHE A 157 10.68 9.22 20.53
CA PHE A 157 9.84 9.37 19.32
C PHE A 157 9.22 10.75 19.23
N LYS A 158 9.15 11.27 18.01
CA LYS A 158 8.27 12.37 17.63
C LYS A 158 7.00 11.78 17.04
N ILE A 159 5.86 12.35 17.40
CA ILE A 159 4.56 11.95 16.86
C ILE A 159 4.08 13.03 15.92
N GLU A 160 3.67 12.66 14.70
CA GLU A 160 3.05 13.59 13.75
C GLU A 160 1.85 12.97 13.05
N LYS A 161 0.87 13.80 12.68
CA LYS A 161 -0.21 13.37 11.78
C LYS A 161 0.35 13.04 10.40
N ILE A 162 -0.11 11.93 9.83
CA ILE A 162 0.29 11.46 8.50
C ILE A 162 -0.92 10.99 7.69
N ASN A 163 -0.74 10.75 6.40
CA ASN A 163 -1.68 10.00 5.58
C ASN A 163 -1.13 8.61 5.29
N VAL A 164 -2.01 7.60 5.30
CA VAL A 164 -1.69 6.23 4.90
C VAL A 164 -2.28 5.94 3.53
N SER A 165 -1.51 5.25 2.70
CA SER A 165 -1.90 4.76 1.38
C SER A 165 -1.48 3.31 1.20
N TYR A 166 -2.31 2.55 0.50
CA TYR A 166 -2.02 1.16 0.15
C TYR A 166 -1.82 1.02 -1.34
N TYR A 167 -0.88 0.16 -1.72
CA TYR A 167 -0.58 -0.15 -3.11
C TYR A 167 -0.35 -1.65 -3.27
N ARG A 168 -0.91 -2.22 -4.34
CA ARG A 168 -0.49 -3.55 -4.80
C ARG A 168 0.77 -3.39 -5.62
N THR A 169 1.81 -4.14 -5.28
CA THR A 169 3.09 -4.14 -6.00
C THR A 169 3.52 -5.57 -6.28
N ARG A 170 4.52 -5.74 -7.14
CA ARG A 170 5.22 -7.01 -7.37
C ARG A 170 6.73 -6.88 -7.14
N ILE A 171 7.13 -5.75 -6.55
CA ILE A 171 8.53 -5.45 -6.27
C ILE A 171 8.85 -5.99 -4.87
N TYR A 172 10.08 -6.48 -4.66
CA TYR A 172 10.60 -6.90 -3.35
C TYR A 172 9.78 -7.98 -2.63
N THR A 173 9.27 -9.00 -3.36
CA THR A 173 8.47 -10.12 -2.80
C THR A 173 7.22 -9.69 -2.01
N CYS A 174 6.77 -8.45 -2.22
CA CYS A 174 5.66 -7.87 -1.49
C CYS A 174 4.47 -7.65 -2.41
N ASP A 175 3.30 -8.15 -1.99
CA ASP A 175 2.05 -7.94 -2.71
C ASP A 175 1.30 -6.69 -2.25
N LEU A 176 1.36 -6.34 -0.96
CA LEU A 176 0.70 -5.17 -0.38
C LEU A 176 1.72 -4.25 0.28
N LEU A 177 1.84 -3.03 -0.25
CA LEU A 177 2.66 -1.99 0.32
C LEU A 177 1.82 -1.01 1.15
N ILE A 178 2.29 -0.72 2.36
CA ILE A 178 1.78 0.32 3.25
C ILE A 178 2.72 1.53 3.18
N SER A 179 2.24 2.64 2.64
CA SER A 179 3.01 3.88 2.51
C SER A 179 2.43 4.97 3.40
N ALA A 180 3.32 5.81 3.94
CA ALA A 180 2.98 6.99 4.71
C ALA A 180 3.40 8.26 3.96
N SER A 181 2.69 9.37 4.18
CA SER A 181 3.06 10.67 3.61
C SER A 181 4.42 11.21 4.08
N LYS A 182 4.98 10.62 5.14
CA LYS A 182 6.32 10.88 5.69
C LYS A 182 6.90 9.53 6.12
N SER A 183 8.13 9.24 5.72
CA SER A 183 8.78 7.94 5.95
C SER A 183 10.13 8.04 6.66
N ASP A 184 10.80 9.19 6.57
CA ASP A 184 12.12 9.39 7.18
C ASP A 184 12.04 9.16 8.68
N ASP A 185 12.85 8.22 9.18
CA ASP A 185 12.85 7.78 10.58
C ASP A 185 11.52 7.20 11.10
N LEU A 186 10.52 6.95 10.25
CA LEU A 186 9.21 6.43 10.66
C LEU A 186 9.33 4.97 11.14
N ALA A 187 9.11 4.71 12.43
CA ALA A 187 9.15 3.34 12.95
C ALA A 187 7.84 2.57 12.75
N PHE A 188 6.71 3.19 13.10
CA PHE A 188 5.39 2.59 13.02
C PHE A 188 4.30 3.65 12.95
N ILE A 189 3.09 3.20 12.62
CA ILE A 189 1.92 4.04 12.37
C ILE A 189 0.79 3.59 13.30
N ILE A 190 0.14 4.55 13.95
CA ILE A 190 -1.08 4.30 14.74
C ILE A 190 -2.27 5.00 14.09
N GLY A 191 -3.35 4.26 13.85
CA GLY A 191 -4.67 4.80 13.53
C GLY A 191 -5.51 4.92 14.79
N SER A 192 -6.22 6.04 14.96
CA SER A 192 -7.20 6.27 16.04
C SER A 192 -8.55 6.70 15.48
N LYS A 193 -9.64 6.06 15.92
CA LYS A 193 -11.01 6.50 15.57
C LYS A 193 -11.42 7.79 16.28
N THR A 194 -10.88 8.04 17.46
CA THR A 194 -11.27 9.18 18.31
C THR A 194 -10.43 10.43 18.04
N GLY A 195 -9.37 10.31 17.23
CA GLY A 195 -8.42 11.38 16.94
C GLY A 195 -7.58 11.84 18.14
N ARG A 196 -7.74 11.17 19.29
CA ARG A 196 -6.98 11.43 20.50
C ARG A 196 -5.96 10.31 20.70
N LEU A 197 -4.75 10.73 21.00
CA LEU A 197 -3.67 9.89 21.51
C LEU A 197 -3.25 10.52 22.85
N SER A 198 -4.01 10.34 23.93
CA SER A 198 -3.43 10.70 25.22
C SER A 198 -2.27 9.74 25.53
N LYS A 199 -1.23 10.24 26.19
CA LYS A 199 -0.11 9.40 26.71
C LYS A 199 -0.63 8.20 27.50
N SER A 200 -1.74 8.37 28.23
CA SER A 200 -2.45 7.30 28.90
C SER A 200 -3.21 6.37 27.96
N GLU A 201 -3.89 6.82 26.91
CA GLU A 201 -4.66 5.92 26.02
C GLU A 201 -3.79 5.00 25.16
N VAL A 202 -2.58 5.43 24.80
CA VAL A 202 -1.59 4.57 24.13
C VAL A 202 -1.07 3.48 25.10
N VAL A 203 -1.10 3.75 26.41
CA VAL A 203 -0.63 2.86 27.50
C VAL A 203 -1.75 2.00 28.10
N TYR A 204 -2.99 2.49 28.12
CA TYR A 204 -4.17 1.86 28.74
C TYR A 204 -5.18 1.33 27.72
N GLY A 205 -4.88 1.43 26.42
CA GLY A 205 -5.56 0.61 25.43
C GLY A 205 -5.30 -0.84 25.80
N ASN A 206 -6.24 -1.48 26.50
CA ASN A 206 -6.12 -2.81 27.12
C ASN A 206 -5.55 -3.94 26.23
N ASN A 207 -5.28 -3.71 24.94
CA ASN A 207 -4.78 -4.69 23.98
C ASN A 207 -3.95 -4.09 22.82
N LEU A 208 -3.17 -3.01 23.03
CA LEU A 208 -2.11 -2.63 22.06
C LEU A 208 -0.92 -3.58 22.22
N LEU A 209 -1.04 -4.78 21.65
CA LEU A 209 0.07 -5.74 21.53
C LEU A 209 1.06 -5.22 20.49
N LEU A 210 1.94 -4.32 20.90
CA LEU A 210 3.21 -4.11 20.22
C LEU A 210 4.01 -5.40 20.38
N GLN A 211 3.98 -6.28 19.39
CA GLN A 211 4.84 -7.45 19.39
C GLN A 211 6.26 -7.00 19.04
N ARG A 212 7.22 -7.39 19.87
CA ARG A 212 8.63 -7.29 19.53
C ARG A 212 8.85 -8.23 18.33
N HIS A 213 9.39 -7.72 17.23
CA HIS A 213 9.60 -8.50 15.99
C HIS A 213 10.37 -9.84 16.22
N ASN A 214 11.08 -9.97 17.35
CA ASN A 214 11.83 -11.17 17.74
C ASN A 214 11.36 -11.83 19.05
N SER A 215 10.14 -11.61 19.54
CA SER A 215 9.59 -12.43 20.63
C SER A 215 8.08 -12.62 20.55
N ASP A 216 7.62 -13.85 20.74
CA ASP A 216 6.20 -14.24 20.85
C ASP A 216 5.49 -13.68 22.09
N LYS A 217 6.11 -12.74 22.81
CA LYS A 217 5.59 -12.17 24.06
C LYS A 217 5.08 -10.73 23.86
N PRO A 218 3.91 -10.41 24.46
CA PRO A 218 3.44 -9.03 24.65
C PRO A 218 4.49 -8.12 25.31
N LEU A 219 4.53 -6.83 24.97
CA LEU A 219 5.19 -5.82 25.82
C LEU A 219 4.42 -5.66 27.13
N GLU A 220 5.12 -5.63 28.27
CA GLU A 220 4.52 -5.48 29.59
C GLU A 220 4.45 -4.00 30.05
N LYS A 221 3.57 -3.72 31.01
CA LYS A 221 3.33 -2.39 31.57
C LYS A 221 4.62 -1.71 32.10
N SER A 222 5.49 -2.48 32.75
CA SER A 222 6.79 -2.01 33.27
C SER A 222 7.78 -1.58 32.18
N ASP A 223 7.63 -2.10 30.96
CA ASP A 223 8.49 -1.78 29.82
C ASP A 223 8.23 -0.36 29.29
N LEU A 224 7.06 0.22 29.61
CA LEU A 224 6.61 1.54 29.14
C LEU A 224 6.62 2.59 30.26
N GLU A 225 6.43 2.20 31.53
CA GLU A 225 6.39 3.12 32.68
C GLU A 225 7.76 3.70 33.07
N ASN A 226 8.86 3.00 32.77
CA ASN A 226 10.22 3.50 32.91
C ASN A 226 10.76 4.18 31.64
N ALA A 227 9.94 4.29 30.58
CA ALA A 227 10.40 4.66 29.27
C ALA A 227 10.22 6.17 28.99
N SER A 228 11.27 6.97 29.15
CA SER A 228 11.73 7.69 27.95
C SER A 228 11.85 6.62 26.90
N ILE A 229 11.05 6.61 25.81
CA ILE A 229 11.04 5.45 24.92
C ILE A 229 12.51 5.14 24.58
N GLU A 230 13.03 4.09 25.18
CA GLU A 230 14.37 3.58 25.01
C GLU A 230 14.00 2.21 24.55
N MET A 231 14.04 2.02 23.23
CA MET A 231 14.13 0.65 22.75
C MET A 231 15.44 0.13 23.35
N LEU A 232 15.35 -0.72 24.37
CA LEU A 232 16.50 -1.44 24.90
C LEU A 232 17.19 -2.09 23.70
N GLY A 233 18.33 -1.51 23.32
CA GLY A 233 18.94 -1.73 22.03
C GLY A 233 19.30 -3.20 21.85
N ASN A 234 19.06 -3.72 20.65
CA ASN A 234 19.80 -4.91 20.24
C ASN A 234 21.20 -4.43 19.85
N LYS A 235 22.18 -4.68 20.73
CA LYS A 235 23.58 -4.81 20.32
C LYS A 235 23.67 -6.07 19.47
N GLU A 236 23.31 -6.00 18.20
CA GLU A 236 23.90 -6.87 17.18
C GLU A 236 23.53 -6.38 15.79
N LYS A 237 24.58 -6.18 14.98
CA LYS A 237 24.49 -6.10 13.53
C LYS A 237 23.86 -7.38 13.04
N THR A 238 22.66 -7.33 12.48
CA THR A 238 22.17 -8.45 11.67
C THR A 238 21.71 -7.92 10.33
N ASN A 239 22.46 -8.29 9.30
CA ASN A 239 22.05 -8.31 7.91
C ASN A 239 20.69 -9.04 7.82
N GLY A 240 19.59 -8.29 7.80
CA GLY A 240 18.26 -8.86 7.70
C GLY A 240 17.93 -9.11 6.24
N ASN A 241 17.95 -10.37 5.82
CA ASN A 241 17.31 -10.77 4.56
C ASN A 241 15.81 -10.47 4.62
N PRO A 242 15.19 -10.04 3.51
CA PRO A 242 13.77 -9.71 3.48
C PRO A 242 12.89 -10.91 3.84
N ILE A 243 11.80 -10.62 4.56
CA ILE A 243 10.76 -11.58 4.92
C ILE A 243 10.07 -12.03 3.63
N ASN A 244 10.28 -13.29 3.23
CA ASN A 244 9.59 -13.88 2.10
C ASN A 244 8.11 -14.10 2.46
N CYS A 245 7.18 -13.37 1.81
CA CYS A 245 5.77 -13.74 1.81
C CYS A 245 5.62 -14.95 0.84
N ILE A 246 5.10 -16.09 1.32
CA ILE A 246 4.79 -17.30 0.52
C ILE A 246 3.37 -17.18 -0.05
#